data_AF-W7SCZ0-F1
#
_entry.id   AF-W7SCZ0-F1
#
_cell.length_a   1.000
_cell.length_b   1.000
_cell.length_c   1.000
_cell.angle_alpha   90.00
_cell.angle_beta   90.00
_cell.angle_gamma   90.00
#
_symmetry.space_group_name_H-M   'P 1'
#
loop_
_entity.id
_entity.type
_entity.pdbx_description
1 polymer ?
#
loop_
_entity_poly.entity_id
_entity_poly.type
_entity_poly.pdbx_seq_one_letter_code
_entity_poly.pdbx_strand_id
1 'polypeptide(L)'
;MPTDNVTPQVVDLAPGGAVDGSHTAPTPKNANAPTGPSRPQDAASIRDWQGLPPDALILVPASVSPTPMRSPDGVWAMLVLAVDIIGDTDTDTDTDRAGEVALFGGQWVGEQPPADDPYDGDVVVRLTRPTCPLPRDQVADVEMLLAHHGRWQRVGQWFGVDDSWPDIVAPTAAAVMRLHCDLSESVAGFEAASPPVFPSPMKWSRGGVIELLDAGMVTAGDEVVWHRRNLGVCHTARIRADGALVVADGRAYANPSGATTALGGNHQNGWGAFRRASDGRTLGDLRTELHARRKN
;
A
#
# COMPACT_ATOMS: atom_id res chain seq x y z
N MET A 1 -35.17 -35.62 -58.04
CA MET A 1 -34.90 -36.88 -58.77
C MET A 1 -34.15 -36.50 -60.05
N PRO A 2 -32.93 -36.99 -60.33
CA PRO A 2 -32.22 -38.09 -59.70
C PRO A 2 -30.92 -37.70 -58.98
N THR A 3 -30.51 -38.63 -58.12
CA THR A 3 -29.22 -38.81 -57.45
C THR A 3 -28.10 -39.11 -58.44
N ASP A 4 -26.85 -38.84 -58.08
CA ASP A 4 -25.83 -39.89 -58.16
C ASP A 4 -24.66 -39.68 -57.21
N ASN A 5 -24.25 -40.81 -56.65
CA ASN A 5 -23.36 -41.04 -55.54
C ASN A 5 -22.14 -41.77 -56.11
N VAL A 6 -20.92 -41.23 -55.97
CA VAL A 6 -19.70 -41.96 -56.33
C VAL A 6 -18.62 -41.71 -55.27
N THR A 7 -18.36 -42.78 -54.52
CA THR A 7 -17.24 -42.99 -53.58
C THR A 7 -15.88 -42.89 -54.29
N PRO A 8 -14.81 -42.37 -53.65
CA PRO A 8 -13.52 -42.12 -54.30
C PRO A 8 -12.69 -43.40 -54.50
N GLN A 9 -12.05 -43.51 -55.67
CA GLN A 9 -10.90 -44.39 -55.88
C GLN A 9 -9.60 -43.65 -55.53
N VAL A 10 -8.78 -44.34 -54.74
CA VAL A 10 -7.39 -44.02 -54.44
C VAL A 10 -6.56 -44.27 -55.69
N VAL A 11 -5.78 -43.27 -56.11
CA VAL A 11 -4.58 -43.50 -56.93
C VAL A 11 -3.47 -42.61 -56.40
N ASP A 12 -2.49 -43.30 -55.84
CA ASP A 12 -1.19 -42.83 -55.37
C ASP A 12 -0.34 -42.42 -56.59
N LEU A 13 0.25 -41.23 -56.54
CA LEU A 13 1.28 -40.78 -57.46
C LEU A 13 2.13 -39.69 -56.77
N ALA A 14 3.33 -40.11 -56.37
CA ALA A 14 4.42 -39.28 -55.90
C ALA A 14 4.79 -38.15 -56.89
N PRO A 15 5.43 -37.08 -56.40
CA PRO A 15 6.89 -36.96 -56.54
C PRO A 15 7.54 -36.46 -55.23
N GLY A 16 8.75 -36.84 -54.84
CA GLY A 16 9.99 -36.69 -55.61
C GLY A 16 10.68 -35.39 -55.20
N GLY A 17 11.70 -35.46 -54.33
CA GLY A 17 12.57 -34.32 -54.01
C GLY A 17 13.10 -34.30 -52.57
N ALA A 18 14.13 -35.07 -52.29
CA ALA A 18 14.92 -35.01 -51.06
C ALA A 18 16.05 -33.97 -51.21
N VAL A 19 16.23 -33.07 -50.23
CA VAL A 19 17.54 -32.53 -49.86
C VAL A 19 17.60 -32.20 -48.36
N ASP A 20 18.33 -33.06 -47.67
CA ASP A 20 19.26 -32.91 -46.53
C ASP A 20 19.06 -31.93 -45.37
N GLY A 21 19.41 -32.46 -44.19
CA GLY A 21 19.30 -31.84 -42.88
C GLY A 21 20.26 -30.67 -42.67
N SER A 22 19.77 -29.65 -41.99
CA SER A 22 20.60 -28.69 -41.26
C SER A 22 20.01 -28.51 -39.87
N HIS A 23 20.61 -29.25 -38.95
CA HIS A 23 20.40 -29.19 -37.51
C HIS A 23 20.64 -27.76 -37.03
N THR A 24 19.59 -27.03 -36.66
CA THR A 24 19.70 -25.81 -35.85
C THR A 24 19.10 -26.11 -34.48
N ALA A 25 20.00 -26.32 -33.52
CA ALA A 25 19.66 -26.52 -32.12
C ALA A 25 18.87 -25.31 -31.58
N PRO A 26 17.89 -25.52 -30.69
CA PRO A 26 17.24 -24.42 -29.99
C PRO A 26 18.29 -23.71 -29.13
N THR A 27 18.48 -22.42 -29.39
CA THR A 27 19.26 -21.52 -28.55
C THR A 27 18.79 -21.67 -27.10
N PRO A 28 19.68 -21.98 -26.13
CA PRO A 28 19.29 -21.99 -24.73
C PRO A 28 18.87 -20.58 -24.35
N LYS A 29 17.57 -20.41 -24.10
CA LYS A 29 17.00 -19.21 -23.52
C LYS A 29 17.77 -18.96 -22.22
N ASN A 30 18.50 -17.85 -22.15
CA ASN A 30 19.30 -17.44 -21.00
C ASN A 30 18.48 -17.57 -19.71
N ALA A 31 18.68 -18.65 -18.98
CA ALA A 31 18.08 -18.92 -17.68
C ALA A 31 18.92 -18.22 -16.60
N ASN A 32 19.02 -16.90 -16.66
CA ASN A 32 19.64 -16.05 -15.64
C ASN A 32 19.22 -14.58 -15.81
N ALA A 33 17.92 -14.31 -16.00
CA ALA A 33 17.38 -13.07 -15.48
C ALA A 33 17.34 -13.22 -13.95
N PRO A 34 17.76 -12.23 -13.14
CA PRO A 34 17.62 -12.32 -11.70
C PRO A 34 16.13 -12.39 -11.39
N THR A 35 15.63 -13.59 -11.09
CA THR A 35 14.30 -13.78 -10.54
C THR A 35 14.24 -12.92 -9.30
N GLY A 36 13.48 -11.83 -9.35
CA GLY A 36 13.18 -11.04 -8.15
C GLY A 36 12.72 -11.98 -7.04
N PRO A 37 13.03 -11.68 -5.77
CA PRO A 37 12.77 -12.61 -4.69
C PRO A 37 11.28 -13.01 -4.69
N SER A 38 11.01 -14.31 -4.74
CA SER A 38 9.66 -14.86 -4.82
C SER A 38 8.79 -14.30 -3.70
N ARG A 39 7.55 -13.94 -4.02
CA ARG A 39 6.60 -13.36 -3.07
C ARG A 39 6.44 -14.28 -1.85
N PRO A 40 6.61 -13.77 -0.61
CA PRO A 40 6.44 -14.59 0.58
C PRO A 40 5.00 -15.08 0.72
N GLN A 41 4.84 -16.29 1.23
CA GLN A 41 3.53 -16.95 1.32
C GLN A 41 2.96 -17.00 2.75
N ASP A 42 3.78 -16.79 3.77
CA ASP A 42 3.35 -16.78 5.18
C ASP A 42 3.26 -15.35 5.75
N ALA A 43 2.44 -15.21 6.81
CA ALA A 43 2.12 -13.91 7.41
C ALA A 43 3.34 -13.16 7.94
N ALA A 44 4.26 -13.86 8.61
CA ALA A 44 5.42 -13.25 9.25
C ALA A 44 6.37 -12.70 8.18
N SER A 45 6.66 -13.52 7.16
CA SER A 45 7.48 -13.07 6.04
C SER A 45 6.84 -11.93 5.28
N ILE A 46 5.51 -11.93 5.06
CA ILE A 46 4.81 -10.79 4.41
C ILE A 46 4.93 -9.52 5.26
N ARG A 47 4.77 -9.59 6.58
CA ARG A 47 4.94 -8.42 7.46
C ARG A 47 6.34 -7.85 7.39
N ASP A 48 7.35 -8.70 7.57
CA ASP A 48 8.75 -8.33 7.52
C ASP A 48 9.13 -7.75 6.16
N TRP A 49 8.54 -8.30 5.10
CA TRP A 49 8.72 -7.87 3.72
C TRP A 49 8.07 -6.53 3.41
N GLN A 50 6.92 -6.23 4.02
CA GLN A 50 6.20 -4.96 3.87
C GLN A 50 6.64 -3.90 4.89
N GLY A 51 7.49 -4.26 5.86
CA GLY A 51 7.86 -3.38 6.97
C GLY A 51 6.71 -3.10 7.94
N LEU A 52 5.72 -3.99 8.00
CA LEU A 52 4.57 -3.89 8.89
C LEU A 52 4.95 -4.31 10.33
N PRO A 53 4.26 -3.77 11.35
CA PRO A 53 4.51 -4.16 12.72
C PRO A 53 4.15 -5.65 12.95
N PRO A 54 4.76 -6.33 13.93
CA PRO A 54 4.59 -7.77 14.13
C PRO A 54 3.14 -8.21 14.38
N ASP A 55 2.35 -7.32 14.97
CA ASP A 55 0.93 -7.51 15.29
C ASP A 55 -0.02 -7.07 14.15
N ALA A 56 0.51 -6.61 13.01
CA ALA A 56 -0.31 -6.28 11.85
C ALA A 56 -1.07 -7.50 11.34
N LEU A 57 -2.36 -7.32 11.05
CA LEU A 57 -3.18 -8.30 10.38
C LEU A 57 -3.02 -8.17 8.86
N ILE A 58 -2.77 -9.30 8.19
CA ILE A 58 -2.76 -9.39 6.74
C ILE A 58 -4.09 -10.00 6.32
N LEU A 59 -4.92 -9.23 5.62
CA LEU A 59 -6.25 -9.64 5.17
C LEU A 59 -6.25 -10.13 3.73
N VAL A 60 -5.40 -9.51 2.89
CA VAL A 60 -5.12 -9.97 1.54
C VAL A 60 -3.63 -10.26 1.41
N PRO A 61 -3.23 -11.47 0.97
CA PRO A 61 -4.09 -12.57 0.52
C PRO A 61 -4.76 -13.34 1.68
N ALA A 62 -6.04 -13.72 1.49
CA ALA A 62 -6.86 -14.39 2.52
C ALA A 62 -6.33 -15.77 2.98
N SER A 63 -5.41 -16.38 2.22
CA SER A 63 -4.74 -17.63 2.60
C SER A 63 -3.84 -17.51 3.83
N VAL A 64 -3.50 -16.28 4.22
CA VAL A 64 -2.48 -15.99 5.24
C VAL A 64 -3.08 -15.88 6.64
N SER A 65 -4.29 -15.34 6.75
CA SER A 65 -5.00 -15.18 8.02
C SER A 65 -6.50 -15.12 7.77
N PRO A 66 -7.32 -15.67 8.67
CA PRO A 66 -8.77 -15.60 8.52
C PRO A 66 -9.26 -14.16 8.56
N THR A 67 -10.15 -13.80 7.65
CA THR A 67 -10.77 -12.48 7.62
C THR A 67 -11.65 -12.29 8.87
N PRO A 68 -11.39 -11.25 9.70
CA PRO A 68 -12.25 -10.95 10.82
C PRO A 68 -13.57 -10.42 10.30
N MET A 69 -14.67 -10.95 10.85
CA MET A 69 -16.01 -10.46 10.56
C MET A 69 -16.50 -9.45 11.61
N ARG A 70 -15.76 -9.24 12.71
CA ARG A 70 -16.11 -8.31 13.77
C ARG A 70 -14.87 -7.61 14.30
N SER A 71 -15.05 -6.37 14.78
CA SER A 71 -14.06 -5.73 15.62
C SER A 71 -13.91 -6.53 16.92
N PRO A 72 -12.68 -6.80 17.39
CA PRO A 72 -12.47 -7.41 18.70
C PRO A 72 -13.12 -6.58 19.82
N ASP A 73 -13.46 -7.22 20.93
CA ASP A 73 -14.06 -6.52 22.07
C ASP A 73 -13.09 -5.45 22.61
N GLY A 74 -13.61 -4.25 22.87
CA GLY A 74 -12.81 -3.12 23.36
C GLY A 74 -11.93 -2.44 22.31
N VAL A 75 -12.09 -2.79 21.02
CA VAL A 75 -11.37 -2.17 19.90
C VAL A 75 -12.32 -1.25 19.12
N TRP A 76 -11.84 -0.06 18.78
CA TRP A 76 -12.61 0.94 18.05
C TRP A 76 -12.67 0.68 16.55
N ALA A 77 -11.50 0.50 15.92
CA ALA A 77 -11.35 0.34 14.47
C ALA A 77 -10.02 -0.34 14.11
N MET A 78 -9.88 -0.78 12.86
CA MET A 78 -8.60 -1.22 12.29
C MET A 78 -7.99 -0.06 11.50
N LEU A 79 -6.79 0.37 11.85
CA LEU A 79 -5.98 1.28 11.04
C LEU A 79 -5.46 0.55 9.81
N VAL A 80 -5.70 1.11 8.62
CA VAL A 80 -5.17 0.60 7.36
C VAL A 80 -3.70 1.00 7.27
N LEU A 81 -2.80 0.01 7.26
CA LEU A 81 -1.35 0.22 7.24
C LEU A 81 -0.78 0.07 5.83
N ALA A 82 -1.33 -0.85 5.04
CA ALA A 82 -0.85 -1.11 3.70
C ALA A 82 -2.00 -1.51 2.77
N VAL A 83 -2.01 -0.90 1.59
CA VAL A 83 -2.90 -1.28 0.48
C VAL A 83 -2.10 -1.32 -0.80
N ASP A 84 -2.18 -2.44 -1.51
CA ASP A 84 -1.52 -2.65 -2.78
C ASP A 84 -2.53 -3.19 -3.79
N ILE A 85 -2.66 -2.50 -4.92
CA ILE A 85 -3.51 -2.88 -6.05
C ILE A 85 -2.57 -3.09 -7.23
N ILE A 86 -2.66 -4.25 -7.87
CA ILE A 86 -1.82 -4.57 -9.04
C ILE A 86 -2.13 -3.56 -10.14
N GLY A 87 -1.12 -2.81 -10.56
CA GLY A 87 -1.24 -1.78 -11.57
C GLY A 87 -1.18 -2.35 -12.99
N ASP A 88 -1.78 -1.63 -13.95
CA ASP A 88 -1.72 -1.94 -15.38
C ASP A 88 -0.30 -1.76 -15.97
N THR A 89 0.60 -1.13 -15.21
CA THR A 89 1.99 -0.83 -15.61
C THR A 89 3.00 -1.85 -15.10
N ASP A 90 2.59 -2.89 -14.36
CA ASP A 90 3.50 -3.96 -13.96
C ASP A 90 3.85 -4.79 -15.21
N THR A 91 4.84 -4.33 -15.96
CA THR A 91 5.30 -4.91 -17.24
C THR A 91 5.78 -6.36 -17.18
N ASP A 92 5.77 -6.96 -15.99
CA ASP A 92 6.20 -8.35 -15.73
C ASP A 92 5.10 -9.21 -15.07
N THR A 93 3.92 -8.62 -14.78
CA THR A 93 2.78 -9.34 -14.18
C THR A 93 1.64 -9.43 -15.19
N ASP A 94 1.07 -10.63 -15.28
CA ASP A 94 -0.12 -11.01 -16.07
C ASP A 94 -1.16 -9.87 -16.12
N THR A 95 -1.38 -9.27 -17.30
CA THR A 95 -2.36 -8.17 -17.51
C THR A 95 -3.76 -8.57 -17.02
N ASP A 96 -4.05 -9.88 -16.98
CA ASP A 96 -5.28 -10.46 -16.46
C ASP A 96 -5.50 -10.22 -14.95
N ARG A 97 -4.47 -9.80 -14.19
CA ARG A 97 -4.55 -9.49 -12.75
C ARG A 97 -4.59 -7.99 -12.45
N ALA A 98 -4.60 -7.13 -13.46
CA ALA A 98 -4.66 -5.68 -13.26
C ALA A 98 -5.94 -5.30 -12.48
N GLY A 99 -5.78 -4.48 -11.43
CA GLY A 99 -6.85 -4.09 -10.52
C GLY A 99 -7.14 -5.07 -9.39
N GLU A 100 -6.49 -6.24 -9.35
CA GLU A 100 -6.59 -7.16 -8.21
C GLU A 100 -5.89 -6.58 -6.99
N VAL A 101 -6.46 -6.85 -5.81
CA VAL A 101 -5.85 -6.46 -4.54
C VAL A 101 -4.68 -7.40 -4.25
N ALA A 102 -3.46 -6.88 -4.31
CA ALA A 102 -2.29 -7.63 -3.91
C ALA A 102 -2.17 -7.67 -2.39
N LEU A 103 -2.40 -6.57 -1.69
CA LEU A 103 -2.20 -6.48 -0.24
C LEU A 103 -3.27 -5.61 0.38
N PHE A 104 -3.79 -6.07 1.50
CA PHE A 104 -4.60 -5.26 2.39
C PHE A 104 -4.27 -5.68 3.82
N GLY A 105 -3.72 -4.76 4.58
CA GLY A 105 -3.23 -5.03 5.92
C GLY A 105 -3.43 -3.85 6.85
N GLY A 106 -3.64 -4.15 8.12
CA GLY A 106 -3.95 -3.16 9.13
C GLY A 106 -3.67 -3.62 10.54
N GLN A 107 -3.92 -2.74 11.51
CA GLN A 107 -3.73 -3.04 12.94
C GLN A 107 -4.93 -2.54 13.72
N TRP A 108 -5.37 -3.32 14.70
CA TRP A 108 -6.47 -2.94 15.59
C TRP A 108 -6.06 -1.80 16.52
N VAL A 109 -6.91 -0.78 16.62
CA VAL A 109 -6.73 0.39 17.49
C VAL A 109 -7.80 0.38 18.57
N GLY A 110 -7.36 0.37 19.82
CA GLY A 110 -8.25 0.32 20.99
C GLY A 110 -9.15 1.55 21.11
N GLU A 111 -8.56 2.73 21.22
CA GLU A 111 -9.27 4.00 21.39
C GLU A 111 -9.23 4.85 20.12
N GLN A 112 -10.28 5.66 19.91
CA GLN A 112 -10.32 6.61 18.80
C GLN A 112 -9.24 7.70 18.99
N PRO A 113 -8.21 7.78 18.13
CA PRO A 113 -7.26 8.88 18.18
C PRO A 113 -7.94 10.20 17.75
N PRO A 114 -7.36 11.35 18.09
CA PRO A 114 -7.70 12.62 17.44
C PRO A 114 -7.57 12.47 15.91
N ALA A 115 -8.45 13.11 15.14
CA ALA A 115 -8.34 13.16 13.67
C ALA A 115 -7.58 14.38 13.16
N ASP A 116 -6.83 15.03 14.04
CA ASP A 116 -5.84 16.03 13.69
C ASP A 116 -4.49 15.35 13.55
N ASP A 117 -3.48 16.13 13.24
CA ASP A 117 -2.12 15.63 13.27
C ASP A 117 -1.78 14.98 14.64
N PRO A 118 -1.07 13.85 14.64
CA PRO A 118 -0.36 13.25 13.52
C PRO A 118 -1.14 12.19 12.72
N TYR A 119 -2.46 12.12 12.93
CA TYR A 119 -3.32 11.11 12.32
C TYR A 119 -4.03 11.62 11.06
N ASP A 120 -3.85 12.89 10.68
CA ASP A 120 -4.40 13.43 9.43
C ASP A 120 -3.93 12.59 8.23
N GLY A 121 -4.89 12.13 7.43
CA GLY A 121 -4.68 11.18 6.34
C GLY A 121 -4.78 9.69 6.69
N ASP A 122 -4.86 9.33 7.98
CA ASP A 122 -5.05 7.94 8.38
C ASP A 122 -6.45 7.45 8.01
N VAL A 123 -6.51 6.24 7.45
CA VAL A 123 -7.76 5.56 7.08
C VAL A 123 -7.99 4.39 8.03
N VAL A 124 -9.19 4.29 8.59
CA VAL A 124 -9.61 3.19 9.46
C VAL A 124 -10.82 2.46 8.90
N VAL A 125 -10.93 1.18 9.21
CA VAL A 125 -12.08 0.32 8.91
C VAL A 125 -12.73 -0.16 10.20
N ARG A 126 -14.06 -0.07 10.28
CA ARG A 126 -14.87 -0.54 11.40
C ARG A 126 -15.79 -1.64 10.93
N LEU A 127 -15.80 -2.76 11.68
CA LEU A 127 -16.67 -3.89 11.42
C LEU A 127 -17.81 -3.87 12.42
N THR A 128 -19.02 -3.64 11.93
CA THR A 128 -20.24 -3.53 12.74
C THR A 128 -21.18 -4.69 12.48
N ARG A 129 -22.10 -4.90 13.41
CA ARG A 129 -23.12 -5.95 13.26
C ARG A 129 -24.03 -5.59 12.08
N PRO A 130 -24.38 -6.56 11.22
CA PRO A 130 -25.29 -6.37 10.12
C PRO A 130 -26.58 -5.73 10.59
N THR A 131 -26.98 -4.66 9.90
CA THR A 131 -28.25 -3.99 10.11
C THR A 131 -29.43 -4.85 9.63
N CYS A 132 -29.16 -5.83 8.76
CA CYS A 132 -30.13 -6.75 8.15
C CYS A 132 -30.18 -8.11 8.89
N PRO A 133 -31.34 -8.78 9.03
CA PRO A 133 -31.49 -10.07 9.71
C PRO A 133 -30.95 -11.29 8.93
N LEU A 134 -29.82 -11.15 8.24
CA LEU A 134 -29.10 -12.27 7.61
C LEU A 134 -28.42 -13.15 8.70
N PRO A 135 -27.99 -14.39 8.37
CA PRO A 135 -27.25 -15.24 9.30
C PRO A 135 -26.07 -14.48 9.89
N ARG A 136 -26.15 -14.17 11.19
CA ARG A 136 -25.40 -13.09 11.82
C ARG A 136 -23.90 -13.36 11.92
N ASP A 137 -23.41 -14.54 11.57
CA ASP A 137 -22.03 -14.93 11.82
C ASP A 137 -21.14 -14.93 10.57
N GLN A 138 -21.74 -14.77 9.37
CA GLN A 138 -21.02 -14.83 8.09
C GLN A 138 -20.99 -13.51 7.32
N VAL A 139 -21.66 -12.48 7.83
CA VAL A 139 -21.72 -11.17 7.17
C VAL A 139 -21.38 -10.05 8.14
N ALA A 140 -20.80 -8.96 7.64
CA ALA A 140 -20.44 -7.76 8.36
C ALA A 140 -20.92 -6.49 7.64
N ASP A 141 -21.21 -5.45 8.40
CA ASP A 141 -21.32 -4.10 7.86
C ASP A 141 -19.96 -3.41 8.06
N VAL A 142 -19.38 -2.92 6.97
CA VAL A 142 -18.05 -2.30 6.96
C VAL A 142 -18.21 -0.80 6.80
N GLU A 143 -17.63 -0.02 7.70
CA GLU A 143 -17.55 1.44 7.63
C GLU A 143 -16.09 1.85 7.48
N MET A 144 -15.78 2.75 6.54
CA MET A 144 -14.44 3.32 6.35
C MET A 144 -14.44 4.80 6.70
N LEU A 145 -13.48 5.22 7.51
CA LEU A 145 -13.32 6.59 7.97
C LEU A 145 -11.92 7.11 7.60
N LEU A 146 -11.84 8.38 7.23
CA LEU A 146 -10.60 9.14 7.00
C LEU A 146 -10.46 10.19 8.12
N ALA A 147 -9.31 10.25 8.77
CA ALA A 147 -8.97 11.39 9.61
C ALA A 147 -8.58 12.57 8.71
N HIS A 148 -9.34 13.65 8.78
CA HIS A 148 -9.06 14.85 7.99
C HIS A 148 -9.55 16.10 8.73
N HIS A 149 -8.64 17.05 8.96
CA HIS A 149 -8.93 18.34 9.61
C HIS A 149 -9.69 18.21 10.93
N GLY A 150 -9.22 17.32 11.81
CA GLY A 150 -9.76 17.16 13.16
C GLY A 150 -11.05 16.37 13.24
N ARG A 151 -11.46 15.73 12.14
CA ARG A 151 -12.67 14.92 12.08
C ARG A 151 -12.42 13.59 11.40
N TRP A 152 -12.98 12.54 11.98
CA TRP A 152 -13.11 11.25 11.31
C TRP A 152 -14.32 11.31 10.37
N GLN A 153 -14.06 11.43 9.08
CA GLN A 153 -15.08 11.55 8.04
C GLN A 153 -15.39 10.18 7.44
N ARG A 154 -16.67 9.83 7.30
CA ARG A 154 -17.06 8.59 6.62
C ARG A 154 -16.84 8.72 5.12
N VAL A 155 -15.98 7.87 4.58
CA VAL A 155 -15.63 7.84 3.15
C VAL A 155 -16.23 6.63 2.42
N GLY A 156 -16.72 5.63 3.16
CA GLY A 156 -17.40 4.47 2.58
C GLY A 156 -18.20 3.67 3.60
N GLN A 157 -19.23 2.98 3.11
CA GLN A 157 -20.04 2.06 3.90
C GLN A 157 -20.57 0.93 3.02
N TRP A 158 -20.41 -0.30 3.49
CA TRP A 158 -20.86 -1.53 2.82
C TRP A 158 -21.65 -2.37 3.80
N PHE A 159 -22.74 -2.97 3.35
CA PHE A 159 -23.67 -3.70 4.20
C PHE A 159 -23.72 -5.17 3.82
N GLY A 160 -23.72 -6.05 4.82
CA GLY A 160 -23.91 -7.48 4.63
C GLY A 160 -22.84 -8.15 3.75
N VAL A 161 -21.60 -7.66 3.79
CA VAL A 161 -20.47 -8.26 3.06
C VAL A 161 -19.93 -9.48 3.78
N ASP A 162 -19.48 -10.48 3.04
CA ASP A 162 -18.89 -11.72 3.56
C ASP A 162 -17.38 -11.56 3.84
N ASP A 163 -16.66 -12.66 3.96
CA ASP A 163 -15.22 -12.69 4.23
C ASP A 163 -14.34 -12.17 3.07
N SER A 164 -14.94 -11.87 1.91
CA SER A 164 -14.29 -11.16 0.79
C SER A 164 -14.29 -9.64 0.94
N TRP A 165 -14.85 -9.09 2.02
CA TRP A 165 -14.89 -7.64 2.24
C TRP A 165 -13.54 -6.92 2.09
N PRO A 166 -12.37 -7.49 2.46
CA PRO A 166 -11.08 -6.84 2.25
C PRO A 166 -10.84 -6.50 0.77
N ASP A 167 -11.15 -7.43 -0.14
CA ASP A 167 -10.97 -7.25 -1.57
C ASP A 167 -11.95 -6.19 -2.14
N ILE A 168 -13.15 -6.08 -1.54
CA ILE A 168 -14.16 -5.11 -1.93
C ILE A 168 -13.76 -3.68 -1.52
N VAL A 169 -13.23 -3.50 -0.30
CA VAL A 169 -12.97 -2.15 0.24
C VAL A 169 -11.57 -1.63 -0.05
N ALA A 170 -10.60 -2.51 -0.31
CA ALA A 170 -9.21 -2.11 -0.55
C ALA A 170 -9.04 -1.10 -1.71
N PRO A 171 -9.72 -1.23 -2.87
CA PRO A 171 -9.62 -0.23 -3.93
C PRO A 171 -10.09 1.16 -3.48
N THR A 172 -11.12 1.23 -2.63
CA THR A 172 -11.61 2.50 -2.08
C THR A 172 -10.59 3.07 -1.08
N ALA A 173 -10.01 2.24 -0.22
CA ALA A 173 -8.95 2.67 0.68
C ALA A 173 -7.75 3.24 -0.09
N ALA A 174 -7.25 2.52 -1.10
CA ALA A 174 -6.14 2.97 -1.94
C ALA A 174 -6.44 4.33 -2.61
N ALA A 175 -7.65 4.50 -3.17
CA ALA A 175 -8.06 5.75 -3.80
C ALA A 175 -8.14 6.91 -2.81
N VAL A 176 -8.77 6.71 -1.64
CA VAL A 176 -8.89 7.74 -0.59
C VAL A 176 -7.51 8.16 -0.09
N MET A 177 -6.65 7.19 0.21
CA MET A 177 -5.30 7.47 0.71
C MET A 177 -4.46 8.21 -0.33
N ARG A 178 -4.55 7.83 -1.61
CA ARG A 178 -3.87 8.53 -2.71
C ARG A 178 -4.37 9.96 -2.89
N LEU A 179 -5.69 10.18 -2.94
CA LEU A 179 -6.28 11.50 -3.08
C LEU A 179 -5.87 12.43 -1.92
N HIS A 180 -5.78 11.89 -0.70
CA HIS A 180 -5.31 12.67 0.46
C HIS A 180 -3.83 13.06 0.32
N CYS A 181 -2.98 12.15 -0.17
CA CYS A 181 -1.58 12.45 -0.47
C CYS A 181 -1.47 13.56 -1.53
N ASP A 182 -2.16 13.41 -2.67
CA ASP A 182 -2.15 14.39 -3.76
C ASP A 182 -2.63 15.78 -3.28
N LEU A 183 -3.68 15.82 -2.45
CA LEU A 183 -4.17 17.07 -1.86
C LEU A 183 -3.12 17.71 -0.93
N SER A 184 -2.52 16.91 -0.06
CA SER A 184 -1.46 17.38 0.87
C SER A 184 -0.25 17.92 0.12
N GLU A 185 0.15 17.27 -0.98
CA GLU A 185 1.26 17.69 -1.83
C GLU A 185 0.95 18.99 -2.58
N SER A 186 -0.28 19.15 -3.08
CA SER A 186 -0.68 20.37 -3.78
C SER A 186 -0.58 21.60 -2.87
N VAL A 187 -1.04 21.48 -1.61
CA VAL A 187 -0.97 22.56 -0.61
C VAL A 187 0.49 22.93 -0.32
N ALA A 188 1.37 21.93 -0.13
CA ALA A 188 2.79 22.16 0.10
C ALA A 188 3.50 22.80 -1.11
N GLY A 189 3.13 22.40 -2.33
CA GLY A 189 3.68 22.94 -3.57
C GLY A 189 3.30 24.40 -3.85
N PHE A 190 2.05 24.79 -3.53
CA PHE A 190 1.61 26.19 -3.63
C PHE A 190 2.35 27.10 -2.63
N GLU A 191 2.69 26.59 -1.45
CA GLU A 191 3.42 27.33 -0.41
C GLU A 191 4.90 27.52 -0.79
N ALA A 192 5.55 26.49 -1.36
CA ALA A 192 6.94 26.56 -1.81
C ALA A 192 7.17 27.51 -2.99
N ALA A 193 6.13 27.79 -3.79
CA ALA A 193 6.20 28.67 -4.96
C ALA A 193 6.04 30.17 -4.63
N SER A 194 5.75 30.54 -3.38
CA SER A 194 5.62 31.94 -2.97
C SER A 194 6.95 32.49 -2.40
N PRO A 195 7.47 33.64 -2.89
CA PRO A 195 8.66 34.25 -2.31
C PRO A 195 8.38 34.77 -0.88
N PRO A 196 9.37 34.79 0.03
CA PRO A 196 9.15 35.12 1.43
C PRO A 196 8.95 36.63 1.58
N VAL A 197 7.70 37.09 1.49
CA VAL A 197 7.32 38.46 1.81
C VAL A 197 6.71 38.44 3.21
N PHE A 198 7.59 38.65 4.19
CA PHE A 198 7.38 38.73 5.65
C PHE A 198 7.19 37.40 6.42
N PRO A 199 7.76 37.30 7.64
CA PRO A 199 7.56 36.15 8.51
C PRO A 199 6.15 36.25 9.10
N SER A 200 5.17 35.66 8.41
CA SER A 200 3.94 35.29 9.08
C SER A 200 4.29 34.18 10.08
N PRO A 201 3.92 34.29 11.37
CA PRO A 201 4.06 33.17 12.30
C PRO A 201 2.93 32.18 11.98
N MET A 202 3.01 31.53 10.83
CA MET A 202 2.10 30.45 10.48
C MET A 202 2.56 29.22 11.24
N LYS A 203 1.71 28.80 12.19
CA LYS A 203 1.75 27.48 12.79
C LYS A 203 1.55 26.48 11.66
N TRP A 204 2.63 25.92 11.12
CA TRP A 204 2.56 24.67 10.39
C TRP A 204 1.87 23.64 11.28
N SER A 205 0.95 22.89 10.68
CA SER A 205 0.05 21.98 11.36
C SER A 205 0.84 21.09 12.33
N ARG A 206 0.47 21.15 13.60
CA ARG A 206 1.21 20.53 14.71
C ARG A 206 0.93 19.04 14.74
N GLY A 207 1.66 18.27 13.92
CA GLY A 207 1.80 16.81 14.05
C GLY A 207 2.34 16.10 12.80
N GLY A 208 3.31 16.71 12.14
CA GLY A 208 4.17 16.00 11.18
C GLY A 208 5.48 15.53 11.82
N VAL A 209 6.45 15.16 10.99
CA VAL A 209 7.85 14.93 11.42
C VAL A 209 8.45 16.18 12.10
N ILE A 210 7.88 17.35 11.86
CA ILE A 210 8.20 18.60 12.57
C ILE A 210 8.11 18.48 14.09
N GLU A 211 7.19 17.67 14.63
CA GLU A 211 7.12 17.48 16.08
C GLU A 211 8.29 16.63 16.61
N LEU A 212 8.80 15.71 15.81
CA LEU A 212 10.00 14.94 16.13
C LEU A 212 11.24 15.84 16.08
N LEU A 213 11.29 16.80 15.15
CA LEU A 213 12.34 17.83 15.08
C LEU A 213 12.29 18.75 16.30
N ASP A 214 11.11 19.29 16.63
CA ASP A 214 10.91 20.16 17.79
C ASP A 214 11.28 19.48 19.11
N ALA A 215 11.02 18.16 19.21
CA ALA A 215 11.40 17.35 20.36
C ALA A 215 12.88 16.93 20.38
N GLY A 216 13.66 17.27 19.34
CA GLY A 216 15.05 16.84 19.18
C GLY A 216 15.22 15.33 19.01
N MET A 217 14.16 14.60 18.65
CA MET A 217 14.20 13.16 18.41
C MET A 217 14.81 12.83 17.05
N VAL A 218 14.68 13.74 16.08
CA VAL A 218 15.35 13.72 14.77
C VAL A 218 15.93 15.10 14.50
N THR A 219 16.90 15.20 13.59
CA THR A 219 17.54 16.46 13.19
C THR A 219 17.28 16.75 11.72
N ALA A 220 17.23 18.04 11.35
CA ALA A 220 17.22 18.43 9.95
C ALA A 220 18.50 17.90 9.26
N GLY A 221 18.32 17.23 8.13
CA GLY A 221 19.37 16.50 7.41
C GLY A 221 19.47 15.02 7.77
N ASP A 222 18.78 14.55 8.82
CA ASP A 222 18.72 13.14 9.17
C ASP A 222 18.21 12.32 7.99
N GLU A 223 18.91 11.22 7.73
CA GLU A 223 18.59 10.31 6.66
C GLU A 223 17.64 9.22 7.17
N VAL A 224 16.54 9.05 6.46
CA VAL A 224 15.58 7.96 6.68
C VAL A 224 15.57 7.07 5.45
N VAL A 225 15.50 5.77 5.71
CA VAL A 225 15.62 4.72 4.72
C VAL A 225 14.37 3.87 4.75
N TRP A 226 13.85 3.57 3.57
CA TRP A 226 12.79 2.62 3.36
C TRP A 226 13.27 1.50 2.44
N HIS A 227 13.40 0.30 3.01
CA HIS A 227 13.84 -0.88 2.27
C HIS A 227 12.64 -1.64 1.71
N ARG A 228 12.44 -1.57 0.40
CA ARG A 228 11.48 -2.40 -0.34
C ARG A 228 12.17 -3.67 -0.82
N ARG A 229 12.23 -4.66 0.07
CA ARG A 229 12.91 -5.96 -0.18
C ARG A 229 12.34 -6.68 -1.42
N ASN A 230 11.07 -6.43 -1.76
CA ASN A 230 10.40 -7.01 -2.92
C ASN A 230 10.94 -6.57 -4.27
N LEU A 231 11.30 -5.30 -4.38
CA LEU A 231 11.90 -4.73 -5.59
C LEU A 231 13.43 -4.72 -5.50
N GLY A 232 14.00 -5.12 -4.36
CA GLY A 232 15.42 -4.92 -4.05
C GLY A 232 15.78 -3.43 -3.99
N VAL A 233 14.80 -2.53 -3.86
CA VAL A 233 14.99 -1.08 -3.91
C VAL A 233 15.08 -0.52 -2.51
N CYS A 234 16.08 0.32 -2.30
CA CYS A 234 16.25 1.10 -1.09
C CYS A 234 15.94 2.56 -1.42
N HIS A 235 14.85 3.09 -0.88
CA HIS A 235 14.55 4.49 -1.00
C HIS A 235 15.15 5.25 0.17
N THR A 236 15.83 6.35 -0.14
CA THR A 236 16.41 7.25 0.86
C THR A 236 15.68 8.59 0.80
N ALA A 237 15.34 9.12 1.97
CA ALA A 237 14.86 10.48 2.12
C ALA A 237 15.63 11.20 3.23
N ARG A 238 15.71 12.53 3.13
CA ARG A 238 16.29 13.41 4.15
C ARG A 238 15.19 14.25 4.79
N ILE A 239 15.24 14.40 6.09
CA ILE A 239 14.32 15.26 6.82
C ILE A 239 14.74 16.71 6.61
N ARG A 240 13.88 17.54 6.06
CA ARG A 240 14.10 19.00 5.92
C ARG A 240 13.74 19.70 7.23
N ALA A 241 14.25 20.91 7.43
CA ALA A 241 14.06 21.67 8.68
C ALA A 241 12.61 22.05 8.99
N ASP A 242 11.72 21.96 8.02
CA ASP A 242 10.27 22.15 8.15
C ASP A 242 9.50 20.84 8.38
N GLY A 243 10.19 19.70 8.49
CA GLY A 243 9.58 18.39 8.68
C GLY A 243 9.17 17.68 7.38
N ALA A 244 9.41 18.26 6.21
CA ALA A 244 9.18 17.58 4.94
C ALA A 244 10.24 16.48 4.69
N LEU A 245 9.85 15.39 4.02
CA LEU A 245 10.79 14.35 3.57
C LEU A 245 11.22 14.65 2.14
N VAL A 246 12.52 14.93 1.95
CA VAL A 246 13.13 15.14 0.64
C VAL A 246 13.71 13.82 0.15
N VAL A 247 13.09 13.21 -0.85
CA VAL A 247 13.56 11.94 -1.40
C VAL A 247 14.76 12.15 -2.33
N ALA A 248 15.45 11.07 -2.71
CA ALA A 248 16.67 11.14 -3.53
C ALA A 248 16.52 11.86 -4.89
N ASP A 249 15.30 11.90 -5.46
CA ASP A 249 15.02 12.62 -6.71
C ASP A 249 14.84 14.15 -6.53
N GLY A 250 14.93 14.63 -5.28
CA GLY A 250 14.81 16.05 -4.91
C GLY A 250 13.38 16.51 -4.61
N ARG A 251 12.35 15.67 -4.80
CA ARG A 251 10.97 16.00 -4.41
C ARG A 251 10.82 16.01 -2.90
N ALA A 252 10.00 16.93 -2.40
CA ALA A 252 9.70 17.09 -0.98
C ALA A 252 8.24 16.73 -0.71
N TYR A 253 8.00 15.92 0.30
CA TYR A 253 6.67 15.48 0.71
C TYR A 253 6.36 15.94 2.13
N ALA A 254 5.16 16.48 2.33
CA ALA A 254 4.74 17.06 3.61
C ALA A 254 4.59 16.02 4.74
N ASN A 255 4.30 14.76 4.39
CA ASN A 255 4.18 13.68 5.36
C ASN A 255 4.83 12.38 4.86
N PRO A 256 5.25 11.48 5.78
CA PRO A 256 5.90 10.22 5.43
C PRO A 256 5.08 9.34 4.48
N SER A 257 3.76 9.28 4.64
CA SER A 257 2.87 8.41 3.85
C SER A 257 2.74 8.88 2.39
N GLY A 258 2.78 10.19 2.14
CA GLY A 258 2.88 10.76 0.80
C GLY A 258 4.19 10.36 0.12
N ALA A 259 5.32 10.45 0.84
CA ALA A 259 6.62 10.04 0.33
C ALA A 259 6.66 8.55 -0.05
N THR A 260 6.12 7.66 0.78
CA THR A 260 6.06 6.22 0.45
C THR A 260 5.12 5.92 -0.72
N THR A 261 3.99 6.62 -0.83
CA THR A 261 3.05 6.47 -1.94
C THR A 261 3.68 6.89 -3.26
N ALA A 262 4.37 8.04 -3.28
CA ALA A 262 5.03 8.53 -4.48
C ALA A 262 6.25 7.70 -4.90
N LEU A 263 7.02 7.18 -3.94
CA LEU A 263 8.19 6.34 -4.20
C LEU A 263 7.84 4.90 -4.55
N GLY A 264 6.78 4.37 -3.95
CA GLY A 264 6.43 2.95 -4.00
C GLY A 264 5.36 2.60 -5.04
N GLY A 265 4.71 3.59 -5.66
CA GLY A 265 3.58 3.40 -6.57
C GLY A 265 2.27 2.97 -5.90
N ASN A 266 2.35 2.43 -4.68
CA ASN A 266 1.25 1.90 -3.87
C ASN A 266 1.27 2.54 -2.48
N HIS A 267 0.09 2.69 -1.85
CA HIS A 267 -0.01 3.38 -0.57
C HIS A 267 0.51 2.52 0.60
N GLN A 268 1.47 3.05 1.34
CA GLN A 268 2.08 2.42 2.50
C GLN A 268 2.16 3.44 3.63
N ASN A 269 1.88 3.03 4.87
CA ASN A 269 2.02 3.93 6.01
C ASN A 269 3.50 4.32 6.21
N GLY A 270 3.83 5.57 5.87
CA GLY A 270 5.20 6.05 5.86
C GLY A 270 5.83 6.14 7.25
N TRP A 271 5.02 6.20 8.31
CA TRP A 271 5.50 6.23 9.68
C TRP A 271 6.13 4.90 10.10
N GLY A 272 5.55 3.78 9.69
CA GLY A 272 6.12 2.45 9.92
C GLY A 272 7.23 2.08 8.91
N ALA A 273 7.13 2.61 7.69
CA ALA A 273 8.04 2.28 6.60
C ALA A 273 9.43 2.94 6.72
N PHE A 274 9.47 4.23 7.05
CA PHE A 274 10.73 4.97 7.14
C PHE A 274 11.45 4.70 8.46
N ARG A 275 12.70 4.26 8.34
CA ARG A 275 13.61 4.01 9.47
C ARG A 275 14.75 5.00 9.45
N ARG A 276 15.09 5.55 10.61
CA ARG A 276 16.26 6.42 10.71
C ARG A 276 17.53 5.62 10.44
N ALA A 277 18.39 6.11 9.55
CA ALA A 277 19.61 5.41 9.13
C ALA A 277 20.60 5.19 10.29
N SER A 278 20.58 6.08 11.30
CA SER A 278 21.53 6.03 12.41
C SER A 278 21.28 4.90 13.41
N ASP A 279 20.02 4.48 13.61
CA ASP A 279 19.66 3.50 14.64
C ASP A 279 18.53 2.53 14.25
N GLY A 280 17.99 2.63 13.05
CA GLY A 280 16.98 1.70 12.50
C GLY A 280 15.58 1.85 13.08
N ARG A 281 15.35 2.83 13.97
CA ARG A 281 14.03 3.10 14.58
C ARG A 281 13.08 3.69 13.54
N THR A 282 11.80 3.29 13.58
CA THR A 282 10.80 3.85 12.68
C THR A 282 10.39 5.26 13.12
N LEU A 283 9.94 6.10 12.17
CA LEU A 283 9.33 7.38 12.53
C LEU A 283 8.10 7.20 13.42
N GLY A 284 7.37 6.09 13.26
CA GLY A 284 6.24 5.68 14.10
C GLY A 284 6.62 5.37 15.55
N ASP A 285 7.77 4.71 15.78
CA ASP A 285 8.29 4.44 17.13
C ASP A 285 8.65 5.74 17.84
N LEU A 286 9.33 6.65 17.14
CA LEU A 286 9.71 7.97 17.66
C LEU A 286 8.46 8.80 17.99
N ARG A 287 7.44 8.75 17.13
CA ARG A 287 6.14 9.40 17.33
C ARG A 287 5.43 8.85 18.57
N THR A 288 5.39 7.53 18.73
CA THR A 288 4.77 6.88 19.90
C THR A 288 5.49 7.29 21.19
N GLU A 289 6.83 7.33 21.17
CA GLU A 289 7.63 7.77 22.31
C GLU A 289 7.36 9.25 22.66
N LEU A 290 7.26 10.13 21.66
CA LEU A 290 6.96 11.54 21.88
C LEU A 290 5.60 11.72 22.58
N HIS A 291 4.58 10.97 22.14
CA HIS A 291 3.27 10.99 22.79
C HIS A 291 3.30 10.48 24.23
N ALA A 292 4.05 9.41 24.51
CA ALA A 292 4.22 8.90 25.86
C ALA A 292 4.86 9.96 26.77
N ARG A 293 5.87 10.70 26.28
CA ARG A 293 6.53 11.79 27.03
C ARG A 293 5.62 12.98 27.30
N ARG A 294 4.65 13.27 26.42
CA ARG A 294 3.70 14.39 26.57
C ARG A 294 2.53 14.07 27.52
N LYS A 295 2.28 12.79 27.80
CA LYS A 295 1.24 12.34 28.75
C LYS A 295 1.72 12.29 30.21
N ASN A 296 3.03 12.34 30.43
CA ASN A 296 3.67 12.42 31.75
C ASN A 296 3.97 13.88 32.14
#